data_AF-A0A7S3AS54-F1
#
_entry.id   AF-A0A7S3AS54-F1
#
_cell.length_a   1.000
_cell.length_b   1.000
_cell.length_c   1.000
_cell.angle_alpha   90.00
_cell.angle_beta   90.00
_cell.angle_gamma   90.00
#
_symmetry.space_group_name_H-M   'P 1'
#
loop_
_entity.id
_entity.type
_entity.pdbx_description
1 polymer ?
#
loop_
_entity_poly.entity_id
_entity_poly.type
_entity_poly.pdbx_seq_one_letter_code
_entity_poly.pdbx_strand_id
1 'polypeptide(L)'
;QHGHGRGHRLPGLASDHPSSLPDPTIPPRDSLTPLPDYYVALLHKHLMGTAVLRAESDARSVRFYAHCAAQAHAGSGGVSLAFVNLGQSANVTVALPPPLAAATIRVEYHLTAGRPIAAASSPLQSKEALLNGKLLALQPGPALPDLSGRTVSNGHPLVLPAASLGFVVFPGVEVPACK
;
A
#
# COMPACT_ATOMS: atom_id res chain seq x y z
N GLN A 1 11.74 52.03 44.35
CA GLN A 1 11.30 53.23 43.60
C GLN A 1 12.33 53.49 42.51
N HIS A 2 12.26 52.68 41.45
CA HIS A 2 11.91 53.07 40.08
C HIS A 2 12.94 53.97 39.38
N GLY A 3 13.89 53.31 38.70
CA GLY A 3 14.73 53.92 37.67
C GLY A 3 13.94 54.14 36.38
N HIS A 4 14.13 55.30 35.77
CA HIS A 4 13.65 55.62 34.43
C HIS A 4 14.87 55.88 33.54
N GLY A 5 15.30 54.83 32.83
CA GLY A 5 16.25 54.96 31.73
C GLY A 5 15.53 55.46 30.48
N ARG A 6 15.84 56.68 30.03
CA ARG A 6 15.44 57.18 28.71
C ARG A 6 16.24 56.45 27.63
N GLY A 7 15.59 55.55 26.91
CA GLY A 7 16.12 54.97 25.68
C GLY A 7 15.39 55.55 24.46
N HIS A 8 16.01 56.50 23.78
CA HIS A 8 15.65 56.84 22.40
C HIS A 8 16.22 55.76 21.48
N ARG A 9 15.37 55.11 20.67
CA ARG A 9 15.81 54.16 19.62
C ARG A 9 15.28 54.62 18.27
N LEU A 10 16.19 54.69 17.30
CA LEU A 10 16.00 55.08 15.90
C LEU A 10 15.03 54.13 15.19
N PRO A 11 14.18 54.62 14.25
CA PRO A 11 13.43 53.75 13.36
C PRO A 11 14.28 53.34 12.15
N GLY A 12 14.08 52.12 11.66
CA GLY A 12 14.43 51.72 10.30
C GLY A 12 15.58 50.72 10.17
N LEU A 13 15.24 49.49 9.82
CA LEU A 13 15.51 48.90 8.50
C LEU A 13 14.90 47.47 8.49
N ALA A 14 13.65 47.38 8.03
CA ALA A 14 13.10 46.10 7.61
C ALA A 14 13.72 45.76 6.25
N SER A 15 14.37 44.60 6.15
CA SER A 15 14.76 44.05 4.86
C SER A 15 13.55 43.32 4.31
N ASP A 16 12.73 44.02 3.53
CA ASP A 16 11.72 43.39 2.68
C ASP A 16 12.45 42.61 1.58
N HIS A 17 12.65 41.32 1.82
CA HIS A 17 12.93 40.38 0.73
C HIS A 17 11.61 40.17 -0.01
N PRO A 18 11.53 40.48 -1.32
CA PRO A 18 10.35 40.14 -2.09
C PRO A 18 10.26 38.62 -2.11
N SER A 19 9.16 38.09 -1.57
CA SER A 19 8.85 36.67 -1.67
C SER A 19 8.84 36.30 -3.15
N SER A 20 9.85 35.54 -3.59
CA SER A 20 9.88 34.96 -4.91
C SER A 20 8.62 34.11 -5.07
N LEU A 21 7.85 34.38 -6.13
CA LEU A 21 6.76 33.48 -6.52
C LEU A 21 7.33 32.06 -6.67
N PRO A 22 6.66 31.03 -6.11
CA PRO A 22 7.14 29.67 -6.21
C PRO A 22 7.26 29.27 -7.68
N ASP A 23 8.40 28.67 -8.04
CA ASP A 23 8.68 28.19 -9.38
C ASP A 23 7.60 27.14 -9.78
N PRO A 24 6.84 27.36 -10.86
CA PRO A 24 5.79 26.44 -11.30
C PRO A 24 6.32 25.08 -11.76
N THR A 25 7.64 24.93 -11.93
CA THR A 25 8.29 23.66 -12.28
C THR A 25 8.65 22.81 -11.06
N ILE A 26 8.60 23.38 -9.85
CA ILE A 26 8.86 22.67 -8.60
C ILE A 26 7.52 22.22 -8.01
N PRO A 27 7.24 20.91 -7.90
CA PRO A 27 6.04 20.44 -7.21
C PRO A 27 6.08 20.91 -5.74
N PRO A 28 4.98 21.45 -5.20
CA PRO A 28 4.95 21.99 -3.85
C PRO A 28 5.39 20.92 -2.85
N ARG A 29 6.36 21.26 -1.99
CA ARG A 29 7.06 20.32 -1.11
C ARG A 29 6.23 19.85 0.10
N ASP A 30 4.91 20.07 0.11
CA ASP A 30 4.04 19.91 1.29
C ASP A 30 2.75 19.11 1.02
N SER A 31 2.73 18.25 0.01
CA SER A 31 1.70 17.22 -0.06
C SER A 31 2.13 16.04 0.82
N LEU A 32 1.61 15.96 2.05
CA LEU A 32 1.69 14.75 2.91
C LEU A 32 0.84 13.59 2.35
N THR A 33 0.50 13.62 1.06
CA THR A 33 -0.26 12.57 0.40
C THR A 33 0.69 11.42 0.07
N PRO A 34 0.48 10.21 0.64
CA PRO A 34 1.36 9.10 0.37
C PRO A 34 1.27 8.64 -1.07
N LEU A 35 2.41 8.24 -1.62
CA LEU A 35 2.48 7.58 -2.92
C LEU A 35 2.08 6.10 -2.82
N PRO A 36 1.76 5.43 -3.94
CA PRO A 36 1.34 4.03 -3.93
C PRO A 36 2.23 3.09 -3.12
N ASP A 37 3.56 3.28 -3.15
CA ASP A 37 4.53 2.46 -2.41
C ASP A 37 4.33 2.48 -0.89
N TYR A 38 3.83 3.60 -0.34
CA TYR A 38 3.48 3.67 1.09
C TYR A 38 2.38 2.66 1.43
N TYR A 39 1.36 2.54 0.59
CA TYR A 39 0.24 1.62 0.81
C TYR A 39 0.67 0.17 0.63
N VAL A 40 1.58 -0.11 -0.30
CA VAL A 40 2.21 -1.44 -0.44
C VAL A 40 2.96 -1.81 0.84
N ALA A 41 3.80 -0.91 1.35
CA ALA A 41 4.57 -1.13 2.57
C ALA A 41 3.66 -1.29 3.80
N LEU A 42 2.59 -0.48 3.89
CA LEU A 42 1.63 -0.53 4.98
C LEU A 42 0.89 -1.87 5.00
N LEU A 43 0.37 -2.33 3.86
CA LEU A 43 -0.28 -3.64 3.75
C LEU A 43 0.70 -4.78 4.03
N HIS A 44 1.93 -4.72 3.52
CA HIS A 44 2.96 -5.72 3.82
C HIS A 44 3.20 -5.80 5.33
N LYS A 45 3.38 -4.66 6.00
CA LYS A 45 3.58 -4.59 7.45
C LYS A 45 2.39 -5.15 8.24
N HIS A 46 1.18 -4.98 7.72
CA HIS A 46 -0.05 -5.42 8.37
C HIS A 46 -0.28 -6.93 8.18
N LEU A 47 -0.02 -7.46 6.99
CA LEU A 47 -0.45 -8.80 6.56
C LEU A 47 0.65 -9.87 6.64
N MET A 48 1.90 -9.50 6.37
CA MET A 48 3.02 -10.45 6.26
C MET A 48 3.72 -10.62 7.61
N GLY A 49 3.85 -11.86 8.06
CA GLY A 49 4.63 -12.24 9.24
C GLY A 49 6.13 -12.32 8.96
N THR A 50 6.88 -12.71 9.99
CA THR A 50 8.36 -12.72 9.96
C THR A 50 8.95 -13.98 9.35
N ALA A 51 8.24 -15.11 9.41
CA ALA A 51 8.69 -16.36 8.84
C ALA A 51 8.40 -16.42 7.33
N VAL A 52 9.46 -16.59 6.53
CA VAL A 52 9.40 -16.68 5.07
C VAL A 52 9.13 -18.11 4.63
N LEU A 53 8.25 -18.28 3.65
CA LEU A 53 7.91 -19.55 3.03
C LEU A 53 8.36 -19.54 1.57
N ARG A 54 8.52 -20.74 0.99
CA ARG A 54 8.83 -20.88 -0.43
C ARG A 54 7.56 -20.68 -1.26
N ALA A 55 7.65 -19.85 -2.30
CA ALA A 55 6.60 -19.66 -3.29
C ALA A 55 7.20 -19.71 -4.68
N GLU A 56 6.49 -20.35 -5.60
CA GLU A 56 6.89 -20.47 -7.01
C GLU A 56 5.70 -20.14 -7.91
N SER A 57 6.00 -19.71 -9.12
CA SER A 57 5.00 -19.49 -10.16
C SER A 57 5.51 -20.10 -11.45
N ASP A 58 4.64 -20.86 -12.12
CA ASP A 58 4.90 -21.37 -13.47
C ASP A 58 4.75 -20.26 -14.54
N ALA A 59 4.04 -19.17 -14.20
CA ALA A 59 3.81 -18.05 -15.10
C ALA A 59 4.94 -17.03 -15.01
N ARG A 60 5.63 -16.77 -16.14
CA ARG A 60 6.72 -15.78 -16.20
C ARG A 60 6.28 -14.35 -15.84
N SER A 61 5.00 -14.03 -16.06
CA SER A 61 4.43 -12.71 -15.79
C SER A 61 3.98 -12.55 -14.34
N VAL A 62 3.98 -13.61 -13.52
CA VAL A 62 3.50 -13.54 -12.14
C VAL A 62 4.62 -13.91 -11.18
N ARG A 63 4.74 -13.12 -10.12
CA ARG A 63 5.65 -13.40 -9.00
C ARG A 63 4.84 -13.58 -7.74
N PHE A 64 5.19 -14.59 -6.95
CA PHE A 64 4.61 -14.82 -5.63
C PHE A 64 5.70 -14.78 -4.56
N TYR A 65 5.34 -14.28 -3.40
CA TYR A 65 6.13 -14.31 -2.18
C TYR A 65 5.22 -14.80 -1.05
N ALA A 66 5.67 -15.75 -0.25
CA ALA A 66 4.85 -16.34 0.80
C ALA A 66 5.53 -16.16 2.15
N HIS A 67 4.74 -15.77 3.14
CA HIS A 67 5.15 -15.70 4.53
C HIS A 67 4.08 -16.37 5.38
N CYS A 68 4.44 -16.77 6.60
CA CYS A 68 3.42 -16.93 7.63
C CYS A 68 2.67 -15.61 7.79
N ALA A 69 1.35 -15.68 7.96
CA ALA A 69 0.54 -14.47 8.08
C ALA A 69 0.78 -13.79 9.44
N ALA A 70 0.54 -12.48 9.49
CA ALA A 70 0.51 -11.76 10.74
C ALA A 70 -0.60 -12.32 11.66
N GLN A 71 -0.25 -12.60 12.92
CA GLN A 71 -1.15 -13.20 13.91
C GLN A 71 -2.48 -12.43 14.05
N ALA A 72 -2.42 -11.10 13.96
CA ALA A 72 -3.57 -10.21 14.08
C ALA A 72 -4.62 -10.41 12.98
N HIS A 73 -4.31 -11.11 11.89
CA HIS A 73 -5.17 -11.23 10.71
C HIS A 73 -5.51 -12.65 10.30
N ALA A 74 -4.70 -13.62 10.70
CA ALA A 74 -4.92 -15.01 10.33
C ALA A 74 -4.94 -15.97 11.53
N GLY A 75 -4.73 -15.46 12.75
CA GLY A 75 -4.46 -16.29 13.92
C GLY A 75 -3.16 -17.08 13.75
N SER A 76 -3.00 -18.13 14.57
CA SER A 76 -1.84 -19.03 14.48
C SER A 76 -1.95 -19.94 13.26
N GLY A 77 -0.84 -20.20 12.59
CA GLY A 77 -0.77 -21.15 11.48
C GLY A 77 -1.25 -20.64 10.12
N GLY A 78 -1.64 -19.36 10.01
CA GLY A 78 -2.08 -18.75 8.76
C GLY A 78 -0.95 -18.45 7.77
N VAL A 79 -1.28 -18.29 6.49
CA VAL A 79 -0.34 -17.94 5.42
C VAL A 79 -0.76 -16.65 4.74
N SER A 80 0.18 -15.77 4.42
CA SER A 80 -0.03 -14.58 3.60
C SER A 80 0.83 -14.66 2.35
N LEU A 81 0.21 -14.45 1.20
CA LEU A 81 0.88 -14.32 -0.08
C LEU A 81 0.92 -12.86 -0.49
N ALA A 82 2.04 -12.41 -1.03
CA ALA A 82 2.10 -11.22 -1.88
C ALA A 82 2.26 -11.68 -3.34
N PHE A 83 1.59 -11.01 -4.27
CA PHE A 83 1.69 -11.28 -5.70
C PHE A 83 1.97 -10.02 -6.50
N VAL A 84 2.59 -10.21 -7.66
CA VAL A 84 2.76 -9.18 -8.68
C VAL A 84 2.42 -9.79 -10.04
N ASN A 85 1.39 -9.28 -10.72
CA ASN A 85 1.08 -9.62 -12.10
C ASN A 85 1.62 -8.52 -13.03
N LEU A 86 2.70 -8.84 -13.72
CA LEU A 86 3.39 -7.98 -14.68
C LEU A 86 2.75 -8.01 -16.07
N GLY A 87 1.76 -8.88 -16.31
CA GLY A 87 1.04 -8.95 -17.57
C GLY A 87 0.20 -7.69 -17.80
N GLN A 88 0.39 -6.99 -18.91
CA GLN A 88 -0.22 -5.67 -19.13
C GLN A 88 -1.72 -5.71 -19.50
N SER A 89 -2.19 -6.82 -20.07
CA SER A 89 -3.55 -6.93 -20.62
C SER A 89 -4.28 -8.21 -20.20
N ALA A 90 -3.63 -9.10 -19.46
CA ALA A 90 -4.18 -10.41 -19.11
C ALA A 90 -4.30 -10.55 -17.58
N ASN A 91 -5.53 -10.82 -17.15
CA ASN A 91 -5.76 -11.34 -15.80
C ASN A 91 -5.26 -12.78 -15.72
N VAL A 92 -4.76 -13.17 -14.55
CA VAL A 92 -4.26 -14.53 -14.31
C VAL A 92 -5.13 -15.20 -13.26
N THR A 93 -5.67 -16.36 -13.57
CA THR A 93 -6.34 -17.22 -12.59
C THR A 93 -5.33 -18.14 -11.94
N VAL A 94 -5.34 -18.20 -10.60
CA VAL A 94 -4.37 -18.95 -9.81
C VAL A 94 -4.97 -20.28 -9.36
N ALA A 95 -4.28 -21.37 -9.65
CA ALA A 95 -4.52 -22.66 -9.01
C ALA A 95 -3.74 -22.71 -7.70
N LEU A 96 -4.44 -22.89 -6.58
CA LEU A 96 -3.81 -22.93 -5.26
C LEU A 96 -3.26 -24.33 -4.97
N PRO A 97 -2.02 -24.46 -4.45
CA PRO A 97 -1.51 -25.74 -4.00
C PRO A 97 -2.07 -26.10 -2.61
N PRO A 98 -2.11 -27.38 -2.22
CA PRO A 98 -2.24 -27.75 -0.81
C PRO A 98 -1.08 -27.17 0.02
N PRO A 99 -1.33 -26.70 1.26
CA PRO A 99 -2.60 -26.75 1.97
C PRO A 99 -3.53 -25.55 1.68
N LEU A 100 -3.10 -24.53 0.94
CA LEU A 100 -3.91 -23.33 0.66
C LEU A 100 -5.22 -23.64 -0.06
N ALA A 101 -5.24 -24.65 -0.93
CA ALA A 101 -6.46 -25.13 -1.59
C ALA A 101 -7.53 -25.65 -0.60
N ALA A 102 -7.10 -26.14 0.57
CA ALA A 102 -8.00 -26.68 1.59
C ALA A 102 -8.61 -25.59 2.50
N ALA A 103 -8.15 -24.33 2.39
CA ALA A 103 -8.75 -23.23 3.12
C ALA A 103 -10.23 -23.07 2.71
N THR A 104 -11.11 -22.77 3.65
CA THR A 104 -12.54 -22.49 3.35
C THR A 104 -12.71 -21.09 2.75
N ILE A 105 -11.94 -20.13 3.26
CA ILE A 105 -11.98 -18.73 2.85
C ILE A 105 -10.56 -18.20 2.66
N ARG A 106 -10.48 -17.08 1.95
CA ARG A 106 -9.29 -16.23 1.87
C ARG A 106 -9.72 -14.77 1.89
N VAL A 107 -8.79 -13.89 2.23
CA VAL A 107 -9.01 -12.44 2.23
C VAL A 107 -8.08 -11.81 1.21
N GLU A 108 -8.65 -11.11 0.24
CA GLU A 108 -7.96 -10.54 -0.92
C GLU A 108 -7.77 -9.03 -0.80
N TYR A 109 -6.58 -8.56 -1.16
CA TYR A 109 -6.15 -7.15 -1.11
C TYR A 109 -5.48 -6.78 -2.43
N HIS A 110 -6.26 -6.39 -3.43
CA HIS A 110 -5.75 -6.10 -4.77
C HIS A 110 -5.48 -4.61 -4.91
N LEU A 111 -4.21 -4.26 -5.15
CA LEU A 111 -3.78 -2.91 -5.44
C LEU A 111 -3.72 -2.66 -6.94
N THR A 112 -4.41 -1.63 -7.38
CA THR A 112 -4.46 -1.19 -8.79
C THR A 112 -4.23 0.31 -8.88
N ALA A 113 -3.81 0.77 -10.05
CA ALA A 113 -3.65 2.19 -10.31
C ALA A 113 -5.01 2.91 -10.26
N GLY A 114 -5.03 4.10 -9.65
CA GLY A 114 -6.15 5.02 -9.70
C GLY A 114 -6.12 5.90 -10.95
N ARG A 115 -6.42 7.20 -10.79
CA ARG A 115 -6.47 8.12 -11.92
C ARG A 115 -5.08 8.38 -12.53
N PRO A 116 -4.93 8.27 -13.87
CA PRO A 116 -3.69 8.64 -14.54
C PRO A 116 -3.33 10.12 -14.31
N ILE A 117 -2.03 10.41 -14.25
CA ILE A 117 -1.54 11.80 -14.26
C ILE A 117 -1.65 12.40 -15.66
N ALA A 118 -1.68 13.74 -15.75
CA ALA A 118 -1.65 14.43 -17.04
C ALA A 118 -0.38 14.03 -17.83
N ALA A 119 -0.56 13.75 -19.12
CA ALA A 119 0.48 13.22 -20.02
C ALA A 119 1.02 11.82 -19.66
N ALA A 120 0.33 11.05 -18.82
CA ALA A 120 0.68 9.65 -18.60
C ALA A 120 0.51 8.82 -19.88
N SER A 121 1.51 8.04 -20.24
CA SER A 121 1.44 7.02 -21.30
C SER A 121 0.91 5.69 -20.79
N SER A 122 0.76 5.53 -19.46
CA SER A 122 0.22 4.33 -18.82
C SER A 122 -0.54 4.67 -17.54
N PRO A 123 -1.65 3.97 -17.23
CA PRO A 123 -2.33 4.09 -15.94
C PRO A 123 -1.41 3.84 -14.73
N LEU A 124 -0.36 3.02 -14.90
CA LEU A 124 0.62 2.71 -13.84
C LEU A 124 1.41 3.93 -13.36
N GLN A 125 1.40 5.04 -14.10
CA GLN A 125 2.02 6.30 -13.68
C GLN A 125 1.13 7.13 -12.75
N SER A 126 -0.04 6.60 -12.37
CA SER A 126 -0.92 7.16 -11.34
C SER A 126 -0.18 7.39 -10.02
N LYS A 127 -0.48 8.51 -9.36
CA LYS A 127 -0.09 8.75 -7.95
C LYS A 127 -1.14 8.24 -6.95
N GLU A 128 -2.29 7.81 -7.44
CA GLU A 128 -3.36 7.21 -6.66
C GLU A 128 -3.23 5.68 -6.66
N ALA A 129 -3.56 5.07 -5.52
CA ALA A 129 -3.68 3.62 -5.37
C ALA A 129 -5.11 3.24 -4.96
N LEU A 130 -5.67 2.23 -5.60
CA LEU A 130 -6.97 1.67 -5.25
C LEU A 130 -6.77 0.32 -4.57
N LEU A 131 -7.38 0.12 -3.39
CA LEU A 131 -7.49 -1.18 -2.74
C LEU A 131 -8.86 -1.77 -3.04
N ASN A 132 -8.89 -2.92 -3.73
CA ASN A 132 -10.13 -3.59 -4.10
C ASN A 132 -11.13 -2.66 -4.83
N GLY A 133 -10.61 -1.69 -5.60
CA GLY A 133 -11.39 -0.68 -6.34
C GLY A 133 -11.72 0.60 -5.55
N LYS A 134 -11.39 0.67 -4.25
CA LYS A 134 -11.61 1.87 -3.41
C LYS A 134 -10.33 2.69 -3.30
N LEU A 135 -10.42 4.00 -3.51
CA LEU A 135 -9.29 4.91 -3.38
C LEU A 135 -8.74 4.88 -1.94
N LEU A 136 -7.44 4.63 -1.81
CA LEU A 136 -6.73 4.79 -0.55
C LEU A 136 -6.36 6.27 -0.37
N ALA A 137 -6.78 6.82 0.76
CA ALA A 137 -6.45 8.18 1.18
C ALA A 137 -6.23 8.19 2.69
N LEU A 138 -5.29 9.00 3.16
CA LEU A 138 -5.13 9.22 4.60
C LEU A 138 -6.42 9.82 5.17
N GLN A 139 -6.75 9.39 6.38
CA GLN A 139 -7.81 10.03 7.15
C GLN A 139 -7.23 11.24 7.90
N PRO A 140 -8.08 12.21 8.31
CA PRO A 140 -7.61 13.31 9.15
C PRO A 140 -6.94 12.81 10.43
N GLY A 141 -5.79 13.39 10.79
CA GLY A 141 -5.05 13.03 12.01
C GLY A 141 -4.15 11.80 11.85
N PRO A 142 -3.88 11.03 12.93
CA PRO A 142 -2.96 9.89 12.91
C PRO A 142 -3.61 8.59 12.40
N ALA A 143 -4.87 8.64 11.96
CA ALA A 143 -5.63 7.46 11.57
C ALA A 143 -5.14 6.91 10.22
N LEU A 144 -4.95 5.59 10.17
CA LEU A 144 -4.61 4.88 8.94
C LEU A 144 -5.81 4.85 7.97
N PRO A 145 -5.55 4.73 6.65
CA PRO A 145 -6.61 4.45 5.69
C PRO A 145 -7.36 3.16 6.06
N ASP A 146 -8.58 3.04 5.57
CA ASP A 146 -9.32 1.78 5.64
C ASP A 146 -8.65 0.71 4.76
N LEU A 147 -8.04 -0.29 5.41
CA LEU A 147 -7.36 -1.42 4.76
C LEU A 147 -8.24 -2.66 4.71
N SER A 148 -9.55 -2.51 4.52
CA SER A 148 -10.47 -3.64 4.46
C SER A 148 -10.18 -4.57 3.28
N GLY A 149 -9.89 -5.84 3.61
CA GLY A 149 -9.76 -6.91 2.63
C GLY A 149 -11.12 -7.43 2.19
N ARG A 150 -11.16 -8.09 1.03
CA ARG A 150 -12.36 -8.76 0.52
C ARG A 150 -12.31 -10.24 0.89
N THR A 151 -13.20 -10.69 1.77
CA THR A 151 -13.34 -12.11 2.09
C THR A 151 -14.01 -12.85 0.93
N VAL A 152 -13.38 -13.90 0.45
CA VAL A 152 -13.83 -14.72 -0.68
C VAL A 152 -13.80 -16.19 -0.27
N SER A 153 -14.86 -16.94 -0.61
CA SER A 153 -14.85 -18.40 -0.44
C SER A 153 -13.82 -19.02 -1.37
N ASN A 154 -13.05 -19.97 -0.86
CA ASN A 154 -11.94 -20.55 -1.62
C ASN A 154 -12.39 -21.41 -2.82
N GLY A 155 -13.68 -21.76 -2.90
CA GLY A 155 -14.28 -22.39 -4.07
C GLY A 155 -14.41 -21.44 -5.28
N HIS A 156 -14.28 -20.12 -5.08
CA HIS A 156 -14.23 -19.17 -6.20
C HIS A 156 -12.80 -18.99 -6.72
N PRO A 157 -12.61 -18.81 -8.04
CA PRO A 157 -11.28 -18.59 -8.61
C PRO A 157 -10.57 -17.38 -8.00
N LEU A 158 -9.29 -17.53 -7.67
CA LEU A 158 -8.42 -16.39 -7.34
C LEU A 158 -7.93 -15.76 -8.65
N VAL A 159 -8.37 -14.53 -8.93
CA VAL A 159 -8.04 -13.82 -10.18
C VAL A 159 -7.17 -12.61 -9.87
N LEU A 160 -5.96 -12.60 -10.42
CA LEU A 160 -5.02 -11.49 -10.32
C LEU A 160 -5.23 -10.55 -11.52
N PRO A 161 -5.66 -9.30 -11.31
CA PRO A 161 -5.83 -8.34 -12.41
C PRO A 161 -4.53 -8.12 -13.20
N ALA A 162 -4.64 -7.73 -14.46
CA ALA A 162 -3.51 -7.27 -15.26
C ALA A 162 -2.83 -6.06 -14.59
N ALA A 163 -1.50 -5.98 -14.72
CA ALA A 163 -0.69 -4.85 -14.27
C ALA A 163 -0.99 -4.44 -12.81
N SER A 164 -1.08 -5.43 -11.93
CA SER A 164 -1.48 -5.23 -10.53
C SER A 164 -0.55 -5.96 -9.58
N LEU A 165 -0.65 -5.60 -8.31
CA LEU A 165 -0.03 -6.33 -7.22
C LEU A 165 -1.02 -6.46 -6.07
N GLY A 166 -0.73 -7.29 -5.09
CA GLY A 166 -1.61 -7.38 -3.93
C GLY A 166 -1.20 -8.45 -2.95
N PHE A 167 -2.10 -8.70 -2.01
CA PHE A 167 -1.93 -9.68 -0.96
C PHE A 167 -3.15 -10.60 -0.87
N VAL A 168 -2.92 -11.83 -0.45
CA VAL A 168 -3.96 -12.82 -0.18
C VAL A 168 -3.64 -13.53 1.13
N VAL A 169 -4.55 -13.44 2.09
CA VAL A 169 -4.40 -14.06 3.41
C VAL A 169 -5.29 -15.30 3.49
N PHE A 170 -4.71 -16.41 3.91
CA PHE A 170 -5.38 -17.68 4.14
C PHE A 170 -5.42 -17.98 5.64
N PRO A 171 -6.51 -17.62 6.34
CA PRO A 171 -6.69 -17.96 7.74
C PRO A 171 -6.97 -19.46 7.92
N GLY A 172 -6.50 -20.04 9.02
CA GLY A 172 -6.89 -21.39 9.44
C GLY A 172 -6.37 -22.56 8.60
N VAL A 173 -5.34 -22.36 7.77
CA VAL A 173 -4.71 -23.45 6.99
C VAL A 173 -3.78 -24.32 7.84
N GLU A 174 -3.41 -23.85 9.04
CA GLU A 174 -2.58 -24.55 10.03
C GLU A 174 -1.26 -25.11 9.48
N VAL A 175 -0.47 -24.28 8.81
CA VAL A 175 0.86 -24.69 8.33
C VAL A 175 1.82 -24.87 9.51
N PRO A 176 2.49 -26.04 9.67
CA PRO A 176 3.37 -26.30 10.81
C PRO A 176 4.51 -25.28 10.99
N ALA A 177 5.07 -24.77 9.90
CA ALA A 177 6.12 -23.75 9.94
C ALA A 177 5.62 -22.37 10.43
N CYS A 178 4.30 -22.19 10.56
CA CYS A 178 3.65 -20.94 10.96
C CYS A 178 2.99 -21.01 12.34
N LYS A 179 3.32 -22.04 13.13
CA LYS A 179 2.86 -22.21 14.51
C LYS A 179 3.91 -21.72 15.50
#